data_AF-A0AB39KSH3-F1
#
_entry.id   AF-A0AB39KSH3-F1
#
_cell.length_a   1.000
_cell.length_b   1.000
_cell.length_c   1.000
_cell.angle_alpha   90.00
_cell.angle_beta   90.00
_cell.angle_gamma   90.00
#
_symmetry.space_group_name_H-M   'P 1'
#
loop_
_entity.id
_entity.type
_entity.pdbx_description
1 polymer ?
#
loop_
_entity_poly.entity_id
_entity_poly.type
_entity_poly.pdbx_seq_one_letter_code
_entity_poly.pdbx_strand_id
1 'polypeptide(L)'
;MESLAGAVWLTLGLVVVGGYLLGSIPFGLIATRLGGAGDIRNIGSGNIGATNVLRSGRKDLAAITLLGDAGKGVLAVFLAHRLTNDSAVMVALAGGAAFLGHLFPVWLKFKGGKGVATFYGVLLAAAWPVGVLAAITWLAMAFIFRISSLAALTATALAPLFALATDRGWPMVGLTVFMAVLVFIRHHENIGRLLKGQEPKIGSKKDKKAE
;
A
#
# COMPACT_ATOMS: atom_id res chain seq x y z
N MET A 1 -18.26 -8.36 33.69
CA MET A 1 -18.37 -8.80 32.28
C MET A 1 -18.64 -7.62 31.35
N GLU A 2 -19.57 -6.72 31.68
CA GLU A 2 -19.87 -5.53 30.85
C GLU A 2 -18.68 -4.57 30.65
N SER A 3 -17.87 -4.33 31.70
CA SER A 3 -16.66 -3.49 31.60
C SER A 3 -15.58 -4.07 30.69
N LEU A 4 -15.43 -5.39 30.67
CA LEU A 4 -14.48 -6.10 29.81
C LEU A 4 -14.92 -6.05 28.34
N ALA A 5 -16.22 -6.23 28.09
CA ALA A 5 -16.79 -6.10 26.75
C ALA A 5 -16.60 -4.68 26.20
N GLY A 6 -16.86 -3.64 27.01
CA GLY A 6 -16.65 -2.24 26.63
C GLY A 6 -15.21 -1.94 26.23
N ALA A 7 -14.23 -2.46 26.98
CA ALA A 7 -12.81 -2.27 26.66
C ALA A 7 -12.41 -2.95 25.33
N VAL A 8 -12.95 -4.13 25.04
CA VAL A 8 -12.71 -4.84 23.77
C VAL A 8 -13.27 -4.06 22.59
N TRP A 9 -14.51 -3.58 22.69
CA TRP A 9 -15.14 -2.78 21.63
C TRP A 9 -14.42 -1.46 21.38
N LEU A 10 -13.99 -0.78 22.45
CA LEU A 10 -13.18 0.44 22.34
C LEU A 10 -11.85 0.15 21.62
N THR A 11 -11.16 -0.91 22.01
CA THR A 11 -9.89 -1.30 21.40
C THR A 11 -10.06 -1.63 19.92
N LEU A 12 -11.09 -2.41 19.58
CA LEU A 12 -11.43 -2.73 18.19
C LEU A 12 -11.71 -1.45 17.38
N GLY A 13 -12.50 -0.53 17.94
CA GLY A 13 -12.82 0.76 17.32
C GLY A 13 -11.55 1.58 17.06
N LEU A 14 -10.66 1.68 18.05
CA LEU A 14 -9.38 2.39 17.91
C LEU A 14 -8.48 1.77 16.84
N VAL A 15 -8.38 0.44 16.81
CA VAL A 15 -7.57 -0.30 15.82
C VAL A 15 -8.10 -0.09 14.41
N VAL A 16 -9.41 -0.25 14.19
CA VAL A 16 -10.00 -0.17 12.85
C VAL A 16 -10.11 1.28 12.37
N VAL A 17 -10.71 2.16 13.16
CA VAL A 17 -10.89 3.58 12.78
C VAL A 17 -9.55 4.28 12.74
N GLY A 18 -8.71 4.10 13.76
CA GLY A 18 -7.37 4.67 13.81
C GLY A 18 -6.49 4.18 12.66
N GLY A 19 -6.49 2.87 12.38
CA GLY A 19 -5.81 2.30 11.22
C GLY A 19 -6.27 2.95 9.91
N TYR A 20 -7.58 3.02 9.67
CA TYR A 20 -8.15 3.65 8.48
C TYR A 20 -7.76 5.13 8.34
N LEU A 21 -7.85 5.92 9.42
CA LEU A 21 -7.52 7.34 9.38
C LEU A 21 -6.04 7.59 9.11
N LEU A 22 -5.15 6.82 9.74
CA LEU A 22 -3.70 6.84 9.48
C LEU A 22 -3.42 6.47 8.01
N GLY A 23 -4.03 5.38 7.54
CA GLY A 23 -3.93 4.94 6.14
C GLY A 23 -4.43 5.97 5.14
N SER A 24 -5.44 6.74 5.52
CA SER A 24 -6.07 7.74 4.65
C SER A 24 -5.18 8.97 4.40
N ILE A 25 -4.09 9.17 5.14
CA ILE A 25 -3.18 10.30 4.93
C ILE A 25 -2.55 10.24 3.52
N PRO A 26 -2.78 11.22 2.64
CA PRO A 26 -2.36 11.16 1.24
C PRO A 26 -0.96 11.78 1.05
N PHE A 27 0.08 11.09 1.53
CA PHE A 27 1.45 11.60 1.53
C PHE A 27 1.94 12.10 0.18
N GLY A 28 1.59 11.43 -0.93
CA GLY A 28 2.01 11.90 -2.25
C GLY A 28 1.39 13.22 -2.68
N LEU A 29 0.14 13.49 -2.28
CA LEU A 29 -0.49 14.79 -2.53
C LEU A 29 0.10 15.88 -1.63
N ILE A 30 0.35 15.55 -0.35
CA ILE A 30 0.94 16.48 0.62
C ILE A 30 2.37 16.85 0.18
N ALA A 31 3.21 15.86 -0.09
CA ALA A 31 4.61 16.05 -0.48
C ALA A 31 4.73 16.86 -1.78
N THR A 32 3.89 16.57 -2.79
CA THR A 32 3.95 17.30 -4.07
C THR A 32 3.49 18.75 -3.96
N ARG A 33 2.43 19.02 -3.19
CA ARG A 33 1.96 20.40 -2.96
C ARG A 33 2.96 21.22 -2.15
N LEU A 34 3.43 20.69 -1.03
CA LEU A 34 4.39 21.40 -0.18
C LEU A 34 5.77 21.52 -0.83
N GLY A 35 6.16 20.53 -1.62
CA GLY A 35 7.44 20.51 -2.33
C GLY A 35 7.46 21.36 -3.61
N GLY A 36 6.37 22.03 -3.99
CA GLY A 36 6.30 22.88 -5.18
C GLY A 36 6.15 22.13 -6.52
N ALA A 37 5.80 20.84 -6.51
CA ALA A 37 5.52 20.07 -7.72
C ALA A 37 4.07 20.18 -8.21
N GLY A 38 3.24 20.97 -7.51
CA GLY A 38 1.84 21.19 -7.85
C GLY A 38 0.92 20.03 -7.45
N ASP A 39 -0.22 19.91 -8.13
CA ASP A 39 -1.19 18.83 -7.87
C ASP A 39 -0.85 17.59 -8.70
N ILE A 40 -0.36 16.53 -8.04
CA ILE A 40 0.04 15.30 -8.70
C ILE A 40 -1.07 14.59 -9.48
N ARG A 41 -2.34 14.90 -9.18
CA ARG A 41 -3.49 14.32 -9.89
C ARG A 41 -3.61 14.83 -11.32
N ASN A 42 -2.97 15.96 -11.63
CA ASN A 42 -2.91 16.53 -12.98
C ASN A 42 -1.68 16.04 -13.77
N ILE A 43 -0.87 15.13 -13.21
CA ILE A 43 0.40 14.68 -13.79
C ILE A 43 0.35 13.16 -14.01
N GLY A 44 0.91 12.70 -15.13
CA GLY A 44 1.13 11.27 -15.40
C GLY A 44 -0.19 10.49 -15.45
N SER A 45 -0.33 9.50 -14.56
CA SER A 45 -1.55 8.67 -14.47
C SER A 45 -2.60 9.25 -13.53
N GLY A 46 -2.40 10.44 -12.97
CA GLY A 46 -3.28 11.07 -11.98
C GLY A 46 -3.37 10.35 -10.62
N ASN A 47 -2.53 9.33 -10.40
CA ASN A 47 -2.49 8.59 -9.13
C ASN A 47 -1.63 9.34 -8.10
N ILE A 48 -1.95 9.23 -6.82
CA ILE A 48 -1.21 9.92 -5.75
C ILE A 48 0.02 9.12 -5.25
N GLY A 49 0.25 7.90 -5.74
CA GLY A 49 1.37 7.06 -5.28
C GLY A 49 2.74 7.48 -5.80
N ALA A 50 3.79 7.00 -5.13
CA ALA A 50 5.19 7.34 -5.38
C ALA A 50 5.64 7.19 -6.85
N THR A 51 5.18 6.15 -7.56
CA THR A 51 5.52 5.96 -8.97
C THR A 51 5.03 7.11 -9.85
N ASN A 52 3.85 7.67 -9.56
CA ASN A 52 3.36 8.82 -10.31
C ASN A 52 4.07 10.11 -9.89
N VAL A 53 4.36 10.27 -8.59
CA VAL A 53 5.20 11.37 -8.10
C VAL A 53 6.56 11.38 -8.81
N LEU A 54 7.17 10.23 -9.00
CA LEU A 54 8.43 10.11 -9.75
C LEU A 54 8.31 10.61 -11.20
N ARG A 55 7.13 10.50 -11.82
CA ARG A 55 6.87 11.02 -13.18
C ARG A 55 6.80 12.55 -13.24
N SER A 56 6.67 13.24 -12.11
CA SER A 56 6.85 14.70 -12.05
C SER A 56 8.33 15.12 -12.18
N GLY A 57 9.26 14.16 -12.15
CA GLY A 57 10.71 14.42 -12.15
C GLY A 57 11.31 14.61 -10.75
N ARG A 58 10.48 14.73 -9.70
CA ARG A 58 10.90 14.94 -8.32
C ARG A 58 11.15 13.64 -7.56
N LYS A 59 12.39 13.13 -7.64
CA LYS A 59 12.82 11.88 -6.98
C LYS A 59 12.76 11.97 -5.45
N ASP A 60 13.10 13.14 -4.91
CA ASP A 60 13.00 13.49 -3.49
C ASP A 60 11.57 13.31 -2.98
N LEU A 61 10.60 13.90 -3.68
CA LEU A 61 9.18 13.82 -3.30
C LEU A 61 8.62 12.41 -3.49
N ALA A 62 9.09 11.68 -4.50
CA ALA A 62 8.71 10.28 -4.70
C ALA A 62 9.19 9.40 -3.55
N ALA A 63 10.42 9.61 -3.05
CA ALA A 63 10.96 8.90 -1.90
C ALA A 63 10.19 9.23 -0.62
N ILE A 64 9.90 10.51 -0.35
CA ILE A 64 9.07 10.94 0.79
C ILE A 64 7.69 10.28 0.73
N THR A 65 7.07 10.25 -0.46
CA THR A 65 5.78 9.60 -0.68
C THR A 65 5.83 8.11 -0.35
N LEU A 66 6.86 7.42 -0.85
CA LEU A 66 7.05 5.99 -0.63
C LEU A 66 7.21 5.69 0.87
N LEU A 67 8.08 6.45 1.55
CA LEU A 67 8.34 6.29 2.98
C LEU A 67 7.12 6.64 3.83
N GLY A 68 6.39 7.70 3.51
CA GLY A 68 5.16 8.07 4.22
C GLY A 68 4.03 7.05 4.01
N ASP A 69 3.82 6.59 2.77
CA ASP A 69 2.78 5.62 2.47
C ASP A 69 3.08 4.22 3.03
N ALA A 70 4.35 3.81 3.13
CA ALA A 70 4.74 2.61 3.86
C ALA A 70 4.65 2.83 5.37
N GLY A 71 5.16 3.97 5.86
CA GLY A 71 5.22 4.34 7.26
C GLY A 71 3.86 4.37 7.94
N LYS A 72 2.79 4.81 7.27
CA LYS A 72 1.43 4.75 7.84
C LYS A 72 0.94 3.31 8.06
N GLY A 73 1.32 2.39 7.18
CA GLY A 73 1.04 0.95 7.33
C GLY A 73 1.81 0.35 8.51
N VAL A 74 3.11 0.67 8.59
CA VAL A 74 3.97 0.28 9.73
C VAL A 74 3.41 0.80 11.04
N LEU A 75 3.05 2.08 11.10
CA LEU A 75 2.56 2.73 12.31
C LEU A 75 1.22 2.14 12.77
N ALA A 76 0.28 1.89 11.86
CA ALA A 76 -0.99 1.26 12.21
C ALA A 76 -0.80 -0.13 12.84
N VAL A 77 0.05 -0.96 12.24
CA VAL A 77 0.36 -2.30 12.75
C VAL A 77 1.14 -2.23 14.07
N PHE A 78 2.13 -1.35 14.17
CA PHE A 78 2.91 -1.15 15.40
C PHE A 78 2.01 -0.75 16.58
N LEU A 79 1.08 0.19 16.36
CA LEU A 79 0.14 0.59 17.40
C LEU A 79 -0.80 -0.56 17.79
N ALA A 80 -1.26 -1.38 16.84
CA ALA A 80 -2.06 -2.55 17.15
C ALA A 80 -1.29 -3.56 18.02
N HIS A 81 -0.05 -3.89 17.68
CA HIS A 81 0.81 -4.75 18.51
C HIS A 81 0.87 -4.28 19.97
N ARG A 82 1.05 -2.96 20.18
CA ARG A 82 1.13 -2.35 21.51
C ARG A 82 -0.20 -2.29 22.26
N LEU A 83 -1.30 -2.05 21.56
CA LEU A 83 -2.62 -1.92 22.19
C LEU A 83 -3.28 -3.26 22.48
N THR A 84 -2.91 -4.32 21.76
CA THR A 84 -3.65 -5.59 21.77
C THR A 84 -2.79 -6.80 22.13
N ASN A 85 -1.62 -6.57 22.74
CA ASN A 85 -0.66 -7.62 23.14
C ASN A 85 -0.41 -8.63 22.01
N ASP A 86 -0.03 -8.13 20.84
CA ASP A 86 0.29 -8.93 19.64
C ASP A 86 -0.85 -9.83 19.10
N SER A 87 -2.11 -9.54 19.43
CA SER A 87 -3.27 -10.23 18.82
C SER A 87 -3.22 -10.19 17.29
N ALA A 88 -3.03 -11.36 16.67
CA ALA A 88 -2.91 -11.50 15.22
C ALA A 88 -4.15 -10.96 14.47
N VAL A 89 -5.34 -11.13 15.06
CA VAL A 89 -6.59 -10.61 14.49
C VAL A 89 -6.61 -9.09 14.50
N MET A 90 -6.26 -8.46 15.62
CA MET A 90 -6.27 -6.99 15.72
C MET A 90 -5.19 -6.34 14.84
N VAL A 91 -4.01 -6.97 14.75
CA VAL A 91 -2.95 -6.56 13.83
C VAL A 91 -3.42 -6.65 12.38
N ALA A 92 -4.08 -7.75 12.00
CA ALA A 92 -4.66 -7.91 10.67
C ALA A 92 -5.71 -6.84 10.36
N LEU A 93 -6.58 -6.54 11.33
CA LEU A 93 -7.61 -5.50 11.18
C LEU A 93 -7.02 -4.10 11.05
N ALA A 94 -6.02 -3.73 11.87
CA ALA A 94 -5.33 -2.44 11.73
C ALA A 94 -4.62 -2.30 10.39
N GLY A 95 -3.86 -3.32 9.98
CA GLY A 95 -3.15 -3.33 8.70
C GLY A 95 -4.11 -3.25 7.51
N GLY A 96 -5.18 -4.04 7.53
CA GLY A 96 -6.24 -4.02 6.53
C GLY A 96 -6.96 -2.68 6.47
N ALA A 97 -7.27 -2.08 7.62
CA ALA A 97 -7.90 -0.76 7.70
C ALA A 97 -6.98 0.35 7.15
N ALA A 98 -5.69 0.35 7.51
CA ALA A 98 -4.72 1.30 6.97
C ALA A 98 -4.54 1.17 5.45
N PHE A 99 -4.49 -0.07 4.97
CA PHE A 99 -4.48 -0.34 3.54
C PHE A 99 -5.74 0.20 2.86
N LEU A 100 -6.94 -0.10 3.40
CA LEU A 100 -8.21 0.40 2.88
C LEU A 100 -8.27 1.94 2.88
N GLY A 101 -7.76 2.59 3.94
CA GLY A 101 -7.62 4.05 4.02
C GLY A 101 -6.77 4.63 2.89
N HIS A 102 -5.65 4.00 2.53
CA HIS A 102 -4.83 4.45 1.41
C HIS A 102 -5.59 4.37 0.06
N LEU A 103 -6.39 3.32 -0.13
CA LEU A 103 -7.15 3.09 -1.36
C LEU A 103 -8.36 4.04 -1.48
N PHE A 104 -9.01 4.29 -0.34
CA PHE A 104 -10.24 5.05 -0.24
C PHE A 104 -10.15 6.11 0.88
N PRO A 105 -9.24 7.09 0.76
CA PRO A 105 -9.05 8.10 1.78
C PRO A 105 -10.25 9.05 1.83
N VAL A 106 -10.82 9.22 3.02
CA VAL A 106 -12.00 10.05 3.25
C VAL A 106 -11.80 11.49 2.76
N TRP A 107 -10.60 12.04 2.93
CA TRP A 107 -10.24 13.42 2.55
C TRP A 107 -10.25 13.65 1.04
N LEU A 108 -10.12 12.60 0.23
CA LEU A 108 -10.08 12.69 -1.24
C LEU A 108 -11.34 12.11 -1.88
N LYS A 109 -12.48 12.17 -1.19
CA LYS A 109 -13.76 11.61 -1.65
C LYS A 109 -13.61 10.14 -2.07
N PHE A 110 -12.85 9.37 -1.28
CA PHE A 110 -12.55 7.95 -1.49
C PHE A 110 -11.77 7.63 -2.78
N LYS A 111 -11.09 8.61 -3.38
CA LYS A 111 -10.23 8.44 -4.57
C LYS A 111 -8.75 8.46 -4.19
N GLY A 112 -8.24 7.31 -3.75
CA GLY A 112 -6.87 7.13 -3.27
C GLY A 112 -5.89 6.48 -4.24
N GLY A 113 -4.80 5.95 -3.69
CA GLY A 113 -3.75 5.28 -4.44
C GLY A 113 -4.05 3.81 -4.77
N LYS A 114 -3.01 3.05 -5.08
CA LYS A 114 -3.09 1.61 -5.42
C LYS A 114 -2.58 0.68 -4.32
N GLY A 115 -2.07 1.23 -3.22
CA GLY A 115 -1.77 0.48 -2.00
C GLY A 115 -0.40 -0.17 -1.90
N VAL A 116 0.40 -0.26 -2.98
CA VAL A 116 1.64 -1.07 -2.98
C VAL A 116 2.62 -0.68 -1.85
N ALA A 117 2.85 0.60 -1.61
CA ALA A 117 3.73 1.04 -0.53
C ALA A 117 3.17 0.70 0.87
N THR A 118 1.87 0.95 1.08
CA THR A 118 1.18 0.63 2.35
C THR A 118 1.12 -0.88 2.59
N PHE A 119 0.93 -1.68 1.54
CA PHE A 119 1.01 -3.14 1.58
C PHE A 119 2.37 -3.59 2.14
N TYR A 120 3.48 -3.07 1.61
CA TYR A 120 4.80 -3.41 2.14
C TYR A 120 5.00 -2.97 3.58
N GLY A 121 4.57 -1.75 3.93
CA GLY A 121 4.65 -1.26 5.30
C GLY A 121 3.89 -2.16 6.29
N VAL A 122 2.67 -2.54 5.92
CA VAL A 122 1.83 -3.46 6.71
C VAL A 122 2.51 -4.83 6.86
N LEU A 123 2.98 -5.44 5.75
CA LEU A 123 3.61 -6.76 5.81
C LEU A 123 4.91 -6.77 6.61
N LEU A 124 5.77 -5.76 6.42
CA LEU A 124 7.05 -5.69 7.13
C LEU A 124 6.86 -5.55 8.64
N ALA A 125 5.81 -4.83 9.07
CA ALA A 125 5.49 -4.68 10.48
C ALA A 125 4.74 -5.90 11.06
N ALA A 126 3.79 -6.47 10.32
CA ALA A 126 2.93 -7.55 10.81
C ALA A 126 3.63 -8.92 10.78
N ALA A 127 4.40 -9.17 9.71
CA ALA A 127 5.11 -10.42 9.48
C ALA A 127 6.32 -10.16 8.55
N TRP A 128 7.41 -9.66 9.12
CA TRP A 128 8.59 -9.23 8.37
C TRP A 128 9.09 -10.23 7.31
N PRO A 129 9.07 -11.57 7.51
CA PRO A 129 9.52 -12.50 6.47
C PRO A 129 8.63 -12.44 5.22
N VAL A 130 7.31 -12.29 5.39
CA VAL A 130 6.35 -12.14 4.28
C VAL A 130 6.62 -10.85 3.52
N GLY A 131 6.86 -9.74 4.25
CA GLY A 131 7.20 -8.46 3.65
C GLY A 131 8.50 -8.50 2.85
N VAL A 132 9.53 -9.17 3.37
CA VAL A 132 10.82 -9.36 2.69
C VAL A 132 10.67 -10.22 1.44
N LEU A 133 9.98 -11.37 1.52
CA LEU A 133 9.76 -12.25 0.37
C LEU A 133 8.95 -11.56 -0.73
N ALA A 134 7.93 -10.78 -0.37
CA ALA A 134 7.19 -9.96 -1.30
C ALA A 134 8.08 -8.89 -1.95
N ALA A 135 8.96 -8.23 -1.18
CA ALA A 135 9.88 -7.21 -1.70
C ALA A 135 10.91 -7.82 -2.65
N ILE A 136 11.47 -8.99 -2.33
CA ILE A 136 12.36 -9.75 -3.20
C ILE A 136 11.63 -10.10 -4.51
N THR A 137 10.41 -10.62 -4.41
CA THR A 137 9.57 -10.94 -5.59
C THR A 137 9.39 -9.71 -6.47
N TRP A 138 9.06 -8.56 -5.87
CA TRP A 138 8.88 -7.33 -6.62
C TRP A 138 10.16 -6.85 -7.27
N LEU A 139 11.28 -6.87 -6.56
CA LEU A 139 12.59 -6.48 -7.10
C LEU A 139 13.00 -7.39 -8.26
N ALA A 140 12.82 -8.71 -8.13
CA ALA A 140 13.09 -9.66 -9.20
C ALA A 140 12.23 -9.38 -10.44
N MET A 141 10.92 -9.24 -10.27
CA MET A 141 10.00 -8.94 -11.38
C MET A 141 10.26 -7.57 -12.01
N ALA A 142 10.55 -6.55 -11.20
CA ALA A 142 10.88 -5.22 -11.67
C ALA A 142 12.23 -5.18 -12.41
N PHE A 143 13.21 -5.99 -11.98
CA PHE A 143 14.50 -6.11 -12.66
C PHE A 143 14.37 -6.84 -14.00
N ILE A 144 13.69 -7.99 -14.04
CA ILE A 144 13.55 -8.83 -15.22
C ILE A 144 12.68 -8.15 -16.29
N PHE A 145 11.47 -7.72 -15.92
CA PHE A 145 10.48 -7.22 -16.88
C PHE A 145 10.49 -5.71 -17.03
N ARG A 146 11.08 -4.99 -16.06
CA ARG A 146 11.06 -3.52 -16.00
C ARG A 146 9.64 -2.95 -16.01
N ILE A 147 8.65 -3.66 -15.46
CA ILE A 147 7.27 -3.19 -15.38
C ILE A 147 6.81 -3.18 -13.91
N SER A 148 6.60 -1.99 -13.36
CA SER A 148 6.32 -1.79 -11.93
C SER A 148 4.98 -2.40 -11.48
N SER A 149 3.96 -2.38 -12.34
CA SER A 149 2.63 -2.92 -12.01
C SER A 149 2.61 -4.44 -12.05
N LEU A 150 3.31 -5.06 -13.01
CA LEU A 150 3.52 -6.51 -13.03
C LEU A 150 4.22 -6.98 -11.76
N ALA A 151 5.31 -6.30 -11.38
CA ALA A 151 6.02 -6.60 -10.15
C ALA A 151 5.13 -6.50 -8.90
N ALA A 152 4.28 -5.46 -8.82
CA ALA A 152 3.32 -5.30 -7.72
C ALA A 152 2.29 -6.44 -7.70
N LEU A 153 1.66 -6.74 -8.84
CA LEU A 153 0.65 -7.80 -8.95
C LEU A 153 1.21 -9.16 -8.54
N THR A 154 2.38 -9.53 -9.05
CA THR A 154 3.03 -10.81 -8.71
C THR A 154 3.40 -10.90 -7.23
N ALA A 155 4.01 -9.85 -6.66
CA ALA A 155 4.34 -9.83 -5.23
C ALA A 155 3.10 -9.95 -4.34
N THR A 156 2.01 -9.27 -4.70
CA THR A 156 0.75 -9.37 -3.94
C THR A 156 0.05 -10.71 -4.11
N ALA A 157 0.14 -11.35 -5.28
CA ALA A 157 -0.43 -12.66 -5.53
C ALA A 157 0.28 -13.77 -4.75
N LEU A 158 1.59 -13.66 -4.54
CA LEU A 158 2.37 -14.65 -3.78
C LEU A 158 2.34 -14.43 -2.27
N ALA A 159 2.00 -13.23 -1.79
CA ALA A 159 2.00 -12.93 -0.36
C ALA A 159 1.13 -13.85 0.51
N PRO A 160 -0.08 -14.31 0.09
CA PRO A 160 -0.82 -15.33 0.82
C PRO A 160 -0.08 -16.66 0.98
N LEU A 161 0.67 -17.09 -0.04
CA LEU A 161 1.47 -18.32 0.02
C LEU A 161 2.64 -18.15 1.00
N PHE A 162 3.29 -16.98 1.00
CA PHE A 162 4.32 -16.67 1.98
C PHE A 162 3.76 -16.60 3.41
N ALA A 163 2.54 -16.09 3.59
CA ALA A 163 1.89 -16.03 4.89
C ALA A 163 1.60 -17.43 5.47
N LEU A 164 1.25 -18.41 4.63
CA LEU A 164 1.08 -19.81 5.04
C LEU A 164 2.36 -20.44 5.61
N ALA A 165 3.53 -19.94 5.23
CA ALA A 165 4.82 -20.39 5.73
C ALA A 165 5.24 -19.74 7.06
N THR A 166 4.36 -18.93 7.69
CA THR A 166 4.64 -18.24 8.95
C THR A 166 3.77 -18.74 10.09
N ASP A 167 4.21 -18.47 11.32
CA ASP A 167 3.51 -18.76 12.57
C ASP A 167 2.38 -17.77 12.91
N ARG A 168 2.09 -16.79 12.03
CA ARG A 168 1.05 -15.77 12.23
C ARG A 168 -0.38 -16.27 11.98
N GLY A 169 -0.53 -17.49 11.46
CA GLY A 169 -1.80 -18.18 11.29
C GLY A 169 -2.77 -17.55 10.29
N TRP A 170 -4.02 -18.00 10.33
CA TRP A 170 -5.09 -17.59 9.41
C TRP A 170 -5.39 -16.08 9.33
N PRO A 171 -5.27 -15.28 10.42
CA PRO A 171 -5.46 -13.83 10.31
C PRO A 171 -4.50 -13.17 9.31
N MET A 172 -3.25 -13.62 9.25
CA MET A 172 -2.26 -13.09 8.31
C MET A 172 -2.56 -13.51 6.87
N VAL A 173 -2.99 -14.76 6.66
CA VAL A 173 -3.46 -15.25 5.35
C VAL A 173 -4.66 -14.43 4.90
N GLY A 174 -5.65 -14.21 5.78
CA GLY A 174 -6.82 -13.38 5.49
C GLY A 174 -6.45 -11.94 5.11
N LEU A 175 -5.53 -11.31 5.85
CA LEU A 175 -5.02 -9.97 5.55
C LEU A 175 -4.37 -9.92 4.16
N THR A 176 -3.47 -10.85 3.85
CA THR A 176 -2.76 -10.86 2.56
C THR A 176 -3.71 -11.12 1.39
N VAL A 177 -4.68 -12.03 1.53
CA VAL A 177 -5.72 -12.26 0.52
C VAL A 177 -6.56 -11.00 0.31
N PHE A 178 -7.02 -10.37 1.40
CA PHE A 178 -7.79 -9.13 1.35
C PHE A 178 -7.04 -8.03 0.60
N MET A 179 -5.77 -7.78 0.95
CA MET A 179 -4.96 -6.77 0.26
C MET A 179 -4.71 -7.15 -1.20
N ALA A 180 -4.43 -8.41 -1.51
CA ALA A 180 -4.20 -8.88 -2.87
C ALA A 180 -5.42 -8.63 -3.76
N VAL A 181 -6.62 -9.04 -3.34
CA VAL A 181 -7.87 -8.81 -4.07
C VAL A 181 -8.05 -7.33 -4.39
N LEU A 182 -7.89 -6.46 -3.39
CA LEU A 182 -8.02 -5.03 -3.57
C LEU A 182 -6.93 -4.44 -4.48
N VAL A 183 -5.67 -4.89 -4.37
CA VAL A 183 -4.60 -4.47 -5.28
C VAL A 183 -4.97 -4.80 -6.72
N PHE A 184 -5.46 -6.02 -7.00
CA PHE A 184 -5.87 -6.43 -8.35
C PHE A 184 -7.00 -5.53 -8.89
N ILE A 185 -8.03 -5.26 -8.08
CA ILE A 185 -9.12 -4.34 -8.45
C ILE A 185 -8.57 -2.95 -8.80
N ARG A 186 -7.67 -2.42 -7.96
CA ARG A 186 -7.08 -1.08 -8.16
C ARG A 186 -6.10 -1.02 -9.34
N HIS A 187 -5.65 -2.16 -9.83
CA HIS A 187 -4.76 -2.27 -10.99
C HIS A 187 -5.48 -2.67 -12.28
N HIS A 188 -6.81 -2.69 -12.34
CA HIS A 188 -7.56 -3.07 -13.56
C HIS A 188 -7.07 -2.36 -14.83
N GLU A 189 -6.78 -1.06 -14.79
CA GLU A 189 -6.21 -0.33 -15.93
C GLU A 189 -4.80 -0.79 -16.30
N ASN A 190 -3.95 -1.11 -15.31
CA ASN A 190 -2.61 -1.64 -15.56
C ASN A 190 -2.69 -3.03 -16.17
N ILE A 191 -3.61 -3.87 -15.68
CA ILE A 191 -3.86 -5.21 -16.22
C ILE A 191 -4.30 -5.08 -17.68
N GLY A 192 -5.24 -4.17 -17.97
CA GLY A 192 -5.66 -3.89 -19.34
C GLY A 192 -4.50 -3.47 -20.26
N ARG A 193 -3.57 -2.65 -19.78
CA ARG A 193 -2.36 -2.27 -20.53
C ARG A 193 -1.34 -3.40 -20.63
N LEU A 194 -1.17 -4.23 -19.60
CA LEU A 194 -0.29 -5.40 -19.61
C LEU A 194 -0.73 -6.41 -20.68
N LEU A 195 -2.02 -6.73 -20.72
CA LEU A 195 -2.60 -7.64 -21.71
C LEU A 195 -2.45 -7.12 -23.15
N LYS A 196 -2.40 -5.80 -23.34
CA LYS A 196 -2.17 -5.15 -24.64
C LYS A 196 -0.70 -4.90 -24.96
N GLY A 197 0.23 -5.23 -24.06
CA GLY A 197 1.66 -4.89 -24.21
C GLY A 197 1.97 -3.39 -24.16
N GLN A 198 1.09 -2.58 -23.58
CA GLN A 198 1.15 -1.11 -23.55
C GLN A 198 1.58 -0.53 -22.19
N GLU A 199 1.84 -1.38 -21.19
CA GLU A 199 2.22 -0.92 -19.86
C GLU A 199 3.65 -0.35 -19.88
N PRO A 200 3.86 0.89 -19.39
CA PRO A 200 5.14 1.57 -19.52
C PRO A 200 6.25 0.89 -18.73
N LYS A 201 7.45 0.83 -19.33
CA LYS A 201 8.64 0.30 -18.67
C LYS A 201 9.25 1.34 -17.71
N ILE A 202 9.84 0.86 -16.62
CA ILE A 202 10.59 1.66 -15.65
C ILE A 202 11.78 2.29 -16.38
N GLY A 203 11.86 3.62 -16.31
CA GLY A 203 12.91 4.42 -16.92
C GLY A 203 12.71 4.75 -18.40
N SER A 204 11.56 4.44 -19.02
CA SER A 204 11.27 4.95 -20.36
C SER A 204 11.07 6.46 -20.31
N LYS A 205 11.81 7.23 -21.12
CA LYS A 205 11.57 8.66 -21.33
C LYS A 205 10.29 8.80 -22.16
N LYS A 206 9.48 9.84 -21.90
CA LYS A 206 8.44 10.26 -22.84
C LYS A 206 9.16 10.72 -24.10
N ASP A 207 8.82 10.18 -25.27
CA ASP A 207 9.31 10.73 -26.52
C ASP A 207 8.86 12.19 -26.60
N LYS A 208 9.83 13.10 -26.64
CA LYS A 208 9.61 14.51 -26.97
C LYS A 208 9.32 14.60 -28.47
N LYS A 209 8.14 14.17 -28.92
CA LYS A 209 7.63 14.46 -30.26
C LYS A 209 6.14 14.71 -30.21
N ALA A 210 5.79 15.98 -30.01
CA ALA A 210 4.64 16.67 -30.59
C ALA A 210 4.59 18.10 -29.97
N GLU A 211 5.50 18.96 -30.43
CA GLU A 211 5.28 20.41 -30.58
C GLU A 211 5.89 20.79 -31.93
#